data_AF-A0A821ESV4-F1
#
_entry.id   AF-A0A821ESV4-F1
#
_cell.length_a   1.000
_cell.length_b   1.000
_cell.length_c   1.000
_cell.angle_alpha   90.00
_cell.angle_beta   90.00
_cell.angle_gamma   90.00
#
_symmetry.space_group_name_H-M   'P 1'
#
loop_
_entity.id
_entity.type
_entity.pdbx_description
1 polymer ?
#
loop_
_entity_poly.entity_id
_entity_poly.type
_entity_poly.pdbx_seq_one_letter_code
_entity_poly.pdbx_strand_id
1 'polypeptide(L)'
;LDANVQQSTAKILILPNYGILACGSTVEEAWHITFNLILACESQLRTVSVGLHNIILPSEDSMKQVTNTVNAGGGGVNTTDVKWAVGELEWSTLMIVLDRAGYHTGYIYREPLIRFIDKH
;
A
#
# COMPACT_ATOMS: atom_id res chain seq x y z
N LEU A 1 33.39 17.39 -3.32
CA LEU A 1 32.77 16.06 -3.53
C LEU A 1 31.35 16.20 -3.02
N ASP A 2 30.52 16.84 -3.83
CA ASP A 2 29.16 17.23 -3.45
C ASP A 2 28.27 16.00 -3.54
N ALA A 3 28.08 15.33 -2.40
CA ALA A 3 27.12 14.24 -2.25
C ALA A 3 25.70 14.80 -2.14
N ASN A 4 25.30 15.64 -3.09
CA ASN A 4 23.89 15.93 -3.35
C ASN A 4 23.40 14.86 -4.33
N VAL A 5 23.45 13.60 -3.88
CA VAL A 5 22.68 12.54 -4.52
C VAL A 5 21.24 12.88 -4.18
N GLN A 6 20.60 13.59 -5.10
CA GLN A 6 19.15 13.67 -5.18
C GLN A 6 18.67 12.24 -5.33
N GLN A 7 18.39 11.58 -4.20
CA GLN A 7 18.00 10.19 -4.14
C GLN A 7 16.76 10.07 -5.00
N SER A 8 16.89 9.45 -6.18
CA SER A 8 15.79 9.30 -7.11
C SER A 8 14.69 8.54 -6.38
N THR A 9 13.65 9.26 -5.96
CA THR A 9 12.54 8.76 -5.11
C THR A 9 11.58 7.85 -5.88
N ALA A 10 12.08 7.16 -6.92
CA ALA A 10 11.31 6.19 -7.66
C ALA A 10 11.35 4.85 -6.91
N LYS A 11 10.32 4.59 -6.11
CA LYS A 11 10.13 3.32 -5.42
C LYS A 11 9.59 2.20 -6.31
N ILE A 12 9.13 2.56 -7.51
CA ILE A 12 8.47 1.67 -8.46
C ILE A 12 9.23 1.71 -9.79
N LEU A 13 9.50 0.53 -10.34
CA LEU A 13 10.02 0.34 -11.68
C LEU A 13 9.09 -0.60 -12.46
N ILE A 14 8.58 -0.11 -13.59
CA ILE A 14 7.82 -0.94 -14.54
C ILE A 14 8.82 -1.43 -15.58
N LEU A 15 8.94 -2.75 -15.71
CA LEU A 15 9.81 -3.42 -16.68
C LEU A 15 8.94 -3.92 -17.84
N PRO A 16 9.00 -3.27 -19.02
CA PRO A 16 8.22 -3.70 -20.17
C PRO A 16 8.51 -5.16 -20.51
N ASN A 17 7.46 -5.96 -20.67
CA ASN A 17 7.50 -7.41 -20.97
C ASN A 17 8.02 -8.32 -19.85
N TYR A 18 8.31 -7.79 -18.65
CA TYR A 18 8.73 -8.60 -17.49
C TYR A 18 7.80 -8.44 -16.29
N GLY A 19 7.35 -7.22 -16.00
CA GLY A 19 6.43 -6.97 -14.90
C GLY A 19 6.78 -5.70 -14.13
N ILE A 20 6.63 -5.77 -12.80
CA ILE A 20 6.80 -4.64 -11.90
C ILE A 20 7.82 -5.00 -10.81
N LEU A 21 8.58 -4.00 -10.39
CA LEU A 21 9.46 -4.07 -9.23
C LEU A 21 9.11 -2.92 -8.31
N ALA A 22 8.79 -3.21 -7.06
CA ALA A 22 8.60 -2.20 -6.02
C ALA A 22 9.62 -2.42 -4.90
N CYS A 23 10.25 -1.33 -4.48
CA CYS A 23 11.22 -1.31 -3.40
C CYS A 23 10.67 -0.46 -2.25
N GLY A 24 10.73 -1.01 -1.04
CA GLY A 24 10.41 -0.32 0.20
C GLY A 24 11.57 -0.43 1.17
N SER A 25 11.58 0.45 2.17
CA SER A 25 12.55 0.40 3.27
C SER A 25 12.24 -0.76 4.23
N THR A 26 10.97 -1.18 4.27
CA THR A 26 10.47 -2.34 4.99
C THR A 26 9.69 -3.26 4.04
N VAL A 27 9.45 -4.50 4.44
CA VAL A 27 8.69 -5.48 3.65
C VAL A 27 7.23 -5.02 3.52
N GLU A 28 6.69 -4.45 4.60
CA GLU A 28 5.34 -3.88 4.68
C GLU A 28 5.16 -2.75 3.65
N GLU A 29 6.13 -1.84 3.57
CA GLU A 29 6.10 -0.73 2.61
C GLU A 29 6.21 -1.26 1.17
N ALA A 30 7.13 -2.18 0.90
CA ALA A 30 7.31 -2.75 -0.43
C ALA A 30 6.05 -3.49 -0.90
N TRP A 31 5.42 -4.26 0.00
CA TRP A 31 4.16 -4.94 -0.26
C TRP A 31 3.03 -3.95 -0.51
N HIS A 32 2.89 -2.92 0.33
CA HIS A 32 1.85 -1.90 0.18
C HIS A 32 1.93 -1.17 -1.17
N ILE A 33 3.15 -0.80 -1.58
CA ILE A 33 3.38 -0.16 -2.88
C ILE A 33 3.02 -1.13 -4.02
N THR A 34 3.47 -2.38 -3.93
CA THR A 34 3.18 -3.41 -4.96
C THR A 34 1.68 -3.64 -5.09
N PHE A 35 1.00 -3.81 -3.96
CA PHE A 35 -0.43 -4.10 -3.90
C PHE A 35 -1.25 -2.96 -4.52
N ASN A 36 -0.97 -1.71 -4.13
CA ASN A 36 -1.63 -0.54 -4.71
C ASN A 36 -1.31 -0.35 -6.20
N LEU A 37 -0.09 -0.67 -6.63
CA LEU A 37 0.29 -0.62 -8.04
C LEU A 37 -0.53 -1.61 -8.89
N ILE A 38 -0.68 -2.84 -8.41
CA ILE A 38 -1.50 -3.86 -9.11
C ILE A 38 -2.95 -3.40 -9.22
N LEU A 39 -3.53 -2.88 -8.13
CA LEU A 39 -4.89 -2.34 -8.13
C LEU A 39 -5.06 -1.15 -9.08
N ALA A 40 -4.06 -0.27 -9.14
CA ALA A 40 -4.05 0.85 -10.07
C ALA A 40 -4.00 0.36 -11.54
N CYS A 41 -3.13 -0.62 -11.85
CA CYS A 41 -3.05 -1.21 -13.18
C CYS A 41 -4.36 -1.91 -13.59
N GLU A 42 -5.00 -2.64 -12.67
CA GLU A 42 -6.29 -3.26 -12.93
C GLU A 42 -7.39 -2.23 -13.18
N SER A 43 -7.42 -1.17 -12.36
CA SER A 43 -8.35 -0.06 -12.54
C SER A 43 -8.15 0.63 -13.89
N GLN A 44 -6.90 0.85 -14.29
CA GLN A 44 -6.56 1.41 -15.60
C GLN A 44 -7.04 0.51 -16.74
N LEU A 45 -6.79 -0.80 -16.68
CA LEU A 45 -7.24 -1.75 -17.70
C LEU A 45 -8.77 -1.76 -17.85
N ARG A 46 -9.49 -1.78 -16.73
CA ARG A 46 -10.96 -1.71 -16.73
C ARG A 46 -11.45 -0.37 -17.31
N THR A 47 -10.79 0.74 -16.98
CA THR A 47 -11.21 2.08 -17.45
C THR A 47 -10.93 2.27 -18.94
N VAL A 48 -9.81 1.76 -19.45
CA VAL A 48 -9.47 1.81 -20.89
C VAL A 48 -10.53 1.14 -21.75
N SER A 49 -11.19 0.09 -21.24
CA SER A 49 -12.28 -0.59 -21.98
C SER A 49 -13.49 0.29 -22.29
N VAL A 50 -13.70 1.38 -21.54
CA VAL A 50 -14.80 2.34 -21.73
C VAL A 50 -14.48 3.41 -22.77
N GLY A 51 -13.21 3.48 -23.21
CA GLY A 51 -12.70 4.45 -24.16
C GLY A 51 -12.23 5.75 -23.50
N LEU A 52 -11.11 6.30 -24.00
CA LEU A 52 -10.43 7.46 -23.41
C LEU A 52 -11.32 8.70 -23.30
N HIS A 53 -12.30 8.86 -24.20
CA HIS A 53 -13.21 10.00 -24.22
C HIS A 53 -14.18 10.04 -23.04
N ASN A 54 -14.37 8.93 -22.33
CA ASN A 54 -15.25 8.84 -21.16
C ASN A 54 -14.48 8.87 -19.83
N ILE A 55 -13.16 9.07 -19.87
CA ILE A 55 -12.30 9.09 -18.69
C ILE A 55 -12.08 10.54 -18.28
N ILE A 56 -12.58 10.91 -17.11
CA ILE A 56 -12.31 12.21 -16.51
C ILE A 56 -10.99 12.10 -15.75
N LEU A 57 -9.97 12.81 -16.20
CA LEU A 57 -8.72 12.93 -15.47
C LEU A 57 -8.86 14.01 -14.38
N PRO A 58 -8.43 13.74 -13.15
CA PRO A 58 -8.45 14.74 -12.08
C PRO A 58 -7.52 15.90 -12.41
N SER A 59 -7.82 17.09 -11.89
CA SER A 59 -6.95 18.26 -12.02
C SER A 59 -5.64 18.06 -11.25
N GLU A 60 -4.59 18.79 -11.65
CA GLU A 60 -3.27 18.70 -11.00
C GLU A 60 -3.32 19.04 -9.51
N ASP A 61 -4.20 19.95 -9.10
CA ASP A 61 -4.35 20.34 -7.69
C ASP A 61 -4.94 19.21 -6.85
N SER A 62 -5.93 18.49 -7.38
CA SER A 62 -6.48 17.29 -6.73
C SER A 62 -5.44 16.18 -6.63
N MET A 63 -4.61 15.98 -7.66
CA MET A 63 -3.52 15.01 -7.64
C MET A 63 -2.47 15.34 -6.56
N LYS A 64 -2.12 16.62 -6.39
CA LYS A 64 -1.17 17.07 -5.35
C LYS A 64 -1.74 16.87 -3.95
N GLN A 65 -3.02 17.18 -3.75
CA GLN A 65 -3.70 16.94 -2.47
C GLN A 65 -3.69 15.46 -2.09
N VAL A 66 -4.08 14.58 -3.02
CA VAL A 66 -4.07 13.13 -2.81
C VAL A 66 -2.67 12.62 -2.51
N THR A 67 -1.67 13.09 -3.27
CA THR A 67 -0.26 12.70 -3.04
C THR A 67 0.22 13.07 -1.64
N ASN A 68 -0.13 14.27 -1.15
CA ASN A 68 0.21 14.71 0.20
C ASN A 68 -0.48 13.87 1.28
N THR A 69 -1.76 13.52 1.07
CA THR A 69 -2.50 12.65 1.99
C THR A 69 -1.92 11.24 2.03
N VAL A 70 -1.57 10.66 0.89
CA VAL A 70 -0.97 9.32 0.81
C VAL A 70 0.42 9.29 1.45
N ASN A 71 1.24 10.30 1.19
CA ASN A 71 2.58 10.41 1.78
C ASN A 71 2.56 10.64 3.31
N ALA A 72 1.46 11.16 3.86
CA ALA A 72 1.28 11.31 5.30
C ALA A 72 1.01 9.98 6.03
N GLY A 73 0.88 8.86 5.29
CA GLY A 73 0.62 7.54 5.83
C GLY A 73 -0.86 7.22 5.82
N GLY A 74 -1.24 6.24 4.99
CA GLY A 74 -2.58 5.66 4.96
C GLY A 74 -2.83 4.78 6.19
N GLY A 75 -3.02 5.42 7.34
CA GLY A 75 -3.65 4.82 8.51
C GLY A 75 -5.14 5.18 8.48
N GLY A 76 -6.02 4.19 8.64
CA GLY A 76 -7.47 4.40 8.69
C GLY A 76 -7.89 5.49 9.67
N VAL A 77 -9.16 5.91 9.55
CA VAL A 77 -9.83 6.90 10.41
C VAL A 77 -9.26 6.85 11.83
N ASN A 78 -8.57 7.91 12.27
CA ASN A 78 -7.89 7.96 13.58
C ASN A 78 -8.90 7.76 14.71
N THR A 79 -9.15 6.50 15.09
CA THR A 79 -9.93 6.12 16.28
C THR A 79 -9.02 5.71 17.44
N THR A 80 -7.72 5.56 17.22
CA THR A 80 -6.73 5.11 18.23
C THR A 80 -5.44 5.92 18.15
N ASP A 81 -4.80 6.23 19.29
CA ASP A 81 -3.53 6.98 19.39
C ASP A 81 -2.29 6.27 18.76
N VAL A 82 -2.50 5.13 18.09
CA VAL A 82 -1.43 4.34 17.47
C VAL A 82 -1.11 4.88 16.08
N LYS A 83 0.11 5.39 15.92
CA LYS A 83 0.67 5.75 14.61
C LYS A 83 1.23 4.50 13.92
N TRP A 84 0.63 4.13 12.79
CA TRP A 84 1.08 3.07 11.90
C TRP A 84 1.98 3.65 10.82
N ALA A 85 3.09 2.97 10.48
CA ALA A 85 3.85 3.31 9.28
C ALA A 85 3.13 2.81 8.03
N VAL A 86 3.59 3.25 6.85
CA VAL A 86 2.97 2.93 5.56
C VAL A 86 2.91 1.41 5.37
N GLY A 87 1.71 0.87 5.17
CA GLY A 87 1.48 -0.55 4.92
C GLY A 87 1.48 -1.46 6.15
N GLU A 88 1.93 -1.01 7.32
CA GLU A 88 2.05 -1.88 8.52
C GLU A 88 0.71 -2.44 8.99
N LEU A 89 -0.34 -1.61 9.00
CA LEU A 89 -1.67 -2.01 9.46
C LEU A 89 -2.26 -3.09 8.54
N GLU A 90 -2.17 -2.87 7.23
CA GLU A 90 -2.69 -3.78 6.20
C GLU A 90 -1.89 -5.09 6.19
N TRP A 91 -0.56 -4.98 6.31
CA TRP A 91 0.33 -6.13 6.39
C TRP A 91 0.02 -7.00 7.62
N SER A 92 -0.07 -6.39 8.80
CA SER A 92 -0.47 -7.07 10.04
C SER A 92 -1.82 -7.78 9.85
N THR A 93 -2.81 -7.10 9.25
CA THR A 93 -4.12 -7.68 8.96
C THR A 93 -4.02 -8.89 8.03
N LEU A 94 -3.18 -8.83 6.99
CA LEU A 94 -2.93 -9.95 6.10
C LEU A 94 -2.32 -11.14 6.84
N MET A 95 -1.36 -10.89 7.74
CA MET A 95 -0.76 -11.95 8.56
C MET A 95 -1.80 -12.64 9.44
N ILE A 96 -2.75 -11.88 10.02
CA ILE A 96 -3.88 -12.45 10.79
C ILE A 96 -4.69 -13.41 9.94
N VAL A 97 -5.01 -13.00 8.70
CA VAL A 97 -5.79 -13.83 7.77
C VAL A 97 -5.04 -15.11 7.42
N LEU A 98 -3.74 -15.02 7.15
CA LEU A 98 -2.90 -16.19 6.85
C LEU A 98 -2.77 -17.13 8.05
N ASP A 99 -2.59 -16.60 9.25
CA ASP A 99 -2.54 -17.41 10.48
C ASP A 99 -3.87 -18.11 10.75
N ARG A 100 -5.00 -17.43 10.51
CA ARG A 100 -6.35 -18.03 10.62
C ARG A 100 -6.58 -19.13 9.57
N ALA A 101 -5.97 -19.00 8.40
CA ALA A 101 -5.99 -20.03 7.36
C ALA A 101 -5.02 -21.20 7.63
N GLY A 102 -4.26 -21.16 8.72
CA GLY A 102 -3.36 -22.24 9.14
C GLY A 102 -1.94 -22.15 8.59
N TYR A 103 -1.55 -21.03 7.98
CA TYR A 103 -0.22 -20.86 7.39
C TYR A 103 0.87 -20.49 8.41
N HIS A 104 0.51 -20.24 9.68
CA HIS A 104 1.43 -20.02 10.81
C HIS A 104 2.64 -19.15 10.44
N THR A 105 2.37 -17.91 10.05
CA THR A 105 3.35 -16.94 9.52
C THR A 105 4.47 -16.59 10.50
N GLY A 106 4.25 -16.77 11.81
CA GLY A 106 5.22 -16.40 12.85
C GLY A 106 5.39 -14.88 13.01
N TYR A 107 4.50 -14.08 12.42
CA TYR A 107 4.56 -12.62 12.50
C TYR A 107 4.34 -12.13 13.94
N ILE A 108 5.18 -11.18 14.37
CA ILE A 108 5.10 -10.58 15.70
C ILE A 108 4.13 -9.40 15.63
N TYR A 109 2.93 -9.59 16.16
CA TYR A 109 1.91 -8.55 16.19
C TYR A 109 2.24 -7.48 17.23
N ARG A 110 2.12 -6.21 16.82
CA ARG A 110 2.28 -5.05 17.70
C ARG A 110 1.25 -5.02 18.82
N GLU A 111 0.03 -5.46 18.51
CA GLU A 111 -1.02 -5.69 19.49
C GLU A 111 -1.36 -7.19 19.48
N PRO A 112 -1.29 -7.89 20.64
CA PRO A 112 -1.63 -9.29 20.69
C PRO A 112 -3.08 -9.49 20.26
N LEU A 113 -3.35 -10.52 19.45
CA LEU A 113 -4.69 -10.84 18.97
C LEU A 113 -5.59 -11.16 20.17
N ILE A 114 -6.34 -10.17 20.64
CA ILE A 114 -7.37 -10.39 21.65
C ILE A 114 -8.45 -11.22 20.97
N ARG A 115 -8.45 -12.53 21.25
CA ARG A 115 -9.59 -13.38 20.93
C ARG A 115 -10.74 -12.91 21.79
N PHE A 116 -11.70 -12.17 21.21
CA PHE A 116 -13.05 -12.19 21.75
C PHE A 116 -13.58 -13.60 21.53
N ILE A 117 -13.36 -14.46 22.53
CA ILE A 117 -14.08 -15.71 22.62
C ILE A 117 -15.50 -15.29 22.98
N ASP A 118 -16.33 -15.01 21.98
CA ASP A 118 -17.78 -15.01 22.18
C ASP A 118 -18.15 -16.44 22.54
N LYS A 119 -18.27 -16.68 23.85
CA LYS A 119 -18.87 -17.89 24.39
C LYS A 119 -20.37 -17.82 24.14
N HIS A 120 -20.83 -18.48 23.09
CA HIS A 120 -22.20 -18.96 22.99
C HIS A 120 -22.19 -20.46 22.70
#